data_AF-K9YRF4-F1
#
_entry.id   AF-K9YRF4-F1
#
_cell.length_a   1.000
_cell.length_b   1.000
_cell.length_c   1.000
_cell.angle_alpha   90.00
_cell.angle_beta   90.00
_cell.angle_gamma   90.00
#
_symmetry.space_group_name_H-M   'P 1'
#
loop_
_entity.id
_entity.type
_entity.pdbx_description
1 polymer ?
#
loop_
_entity_poly.entity_id
_entity_poly.type
_entity_poly.pdbx_seq_one_letter_code
_entity_poly.pdbx_strand_id
1 'polypeptide(L)'
;MSNLENLLKTLEAGTPVLKKLNHYSKQAHIASRDTALDYYIAWRDSAEGKAWKKQKEIEYNYRCPECNCKTPLTIDHKIPRSKAPWLAWDVSNLWLLCYDCNEQKGDKNWSEYLKTVKKKRGNTAYKRLLKLSKC
;
A
#
# COMPACT_ATOMS: atom_id res chain seq x y z
N MET A 1 46.84 15.78 -16.71
CA MET A 1 45.62 15.51 -17.51
C MET A 1 45.23 14.03 -17.55
N SER A 2 46.16 13.06 -17.44
CA SER A 2 45.84 11.61 -17.59
C SER A 2 44.88 11.01 -16.56
N ASN A 3 44.87 11.49 -15.31
CA ASN A 3 44.04 10.90 -14.26
C ASN A 3 42.55 11.22 -14.41
N LEU A 4 42.21 12.41 -14.90
CA LEU A 4 40.82 12.83 -15.09
C LEU A 4 40.18 12.09 -16.27
N GLU A 5 40.92 11.89 -17.35
CA GLU A 5 40.48 11.16 -18.54
C GLU A 5 40.27 9.66 -18.23
N ASN A 6 41.14 9.06 -17.43
CA ASN A 6 40.97 7.67 -16.99
C ASN A 6 39.74 7.50 -16.08
N LEU A 7 39.47 8.48 -15.20
CA LEU A 7 38.27 8.49 -14.36
C LEU A 7 36.99 8.62 -15.22
N LEU A 8 36.99 9.54 -16.19
CA LEU A 8 35.88 9.73 -17.14
C LEU A 8 35.60 8.44 -17.93
N LYS A 9 36.62 7.81 -18.51
CA LYS A 9 36.49 6.53 -19.22
C LYS A 9 35.93 5.42 -18.33
N THR A 10 36.33 5.37 -17.06
CA THR A 10 35.82 4.40 -16.09
C THR A 10 34.34 4.64 -15.78
N LEU A 11 33.92 5.90 -15.60
CA LEU A 11 32.53 6.27 -15.37
C LEU A 11 31.64 6.00 -16.60
N GLU A 12 32.14 6.30 -17.80
CA GLU A 12 31.48 6.01 -19.07
C GLU A 12 31.28 4.51 -19.25
N ALA A 13 32.29 3.70 -18.96
CA ALA A 13 32.21 2.24 -19.02
C ALA A 13 31.25 1.65 -17.96
N GLY A 14 31.16 2.26 -16.78
CA GLY A 14 30.24 1.83 -15.71
C GLY A 14 28.76 2.15 -15.99
N THR A 15 28.49 3.17 -16.81
CA THR A 15 27.13 3.67 -17.05
C THR A 15 26.20 2.62 -17.72
N PRO A 16 26.61 1.89 -18.77
CA PRO A 16 25.82 0.80 -19.33
C PRO A 16 25.51 -0.32 -18.33
N VAL A 17 26.47 -0.69 -17.48
CA VAL A 17 26.31 -1.73 -16.45
C VAL A 17 25.24 -1.29 -15.45
N LEU A 18 25.33 -0.05 -14.94
CA LEU A 18 24.33 0.51 -14.02
C LEU A 18 22.93 0.57 -14.65
N LYS A 19 22.83 0.98 -15.92
CA LYS A 19 21.54 0.97 -16.65
C LYS A 19 20.93 -0.43 -16.73
N LYS A 20 21.75 -1.45 -17.01
CA LYS A 20 21.32 -2.85 -17.09
C LYS A 20 20.89 -3.40 -15.72
N LEU A 21 21.66 -3.11 -14.66
CA LEU A 21 21.30 -3.47 -13.29
C LEU A 21 19.99 -2.81 -12.84
N ASN A 22 19.80 -1.52 -13.14
CA ASN A 22 18.56 -0.81 -12.86
C ASN A 22 17.36 -1.42 -13.61
N HIS A 23 17.55 -1.81 -14.87
CA HIS A 23 16.53 -2.53 -15.64
C HIS A 23 16.14 -3.84 -14.95
N TYR A 24 17.11 -4.69 -14.60
CA TYR A 24 16.82 -5.97 -13.93
C TYR A 24 16.19 -5.78 -12.55
N SER A 25 16.65 -4.81 -11.77
CA SER A 25 16.03 -4.45 -10.49
C SER A 25 14.56 -4.07 -10.68
N LYS A 26 14.24 -3.27 -11.70
CA LYS A 26 12.86 -2.92 -12.05
C LYS A 26 12.04 -4.14 -12.44
N GLN A 27 12.58 -5.05 -13.25
CA GLN A 27 11.87 -6.28 -13.65
C GLN A 27 11.59 -7.19 -12.44
N ALA A 28 12.59 -7.39 -11.56
CA ALA A 28 12.41 -8.16 -10.35
C ALA A 28 11.34 -7.57 -9.43
N HIS A 29 11.31 -6.24 -9.29
CA HIS A 29 10.28 -5.55 -8.53
C HIS A 29 8.88 -5.74 -9.13
N ILE A 30 8.73 -5.62 -10.47
CA ILE A 30 7.45 -5.84 -11.16
C ILE A 30 6.98 -7.29 -10.96
N ALA A 31 7.85 -8.28 -11.16
CA ALA A 31 7.52 -9.69 -10.96
C ALA A 31 7.07 -9.96 -9.52
N SER A 32 7.80 -9.46 -8.52
CA SER A 32 7.42 -9.59 -7.12
C SER A 32 6.06 -8.95 -6.81
N ARG A 33 5.77 -7.78 -7.40
CA ARG A 33 4.48 -7.09 -7.26
C ARG A 33 3.34 -7.90 -7.86
N ASP A 34 3.54 -8.45 -9.05
CA ASP A 34 2.49 -9.18 -9.77
C ASP A 34 2.19 -10.50 -9.06
N THR A 35 3.22 -11.24 -8.64
CA THR A 35 3.06 -12.43 -7.81
C THR A 35 2.32 -12.13 -6.50
N ALA A 36 2.67 -11.06 -5.79
CA ALA A 36 1.98 -10.69 -4.56
C ALA A 36 0.52 -10.28 -4.79
N LEU A 37 0.22 -9.68 -5.95
CA LEU A 37 -1.14 -9.37 -6.37
C LEU A 37 -1.96 -10.64 -6.61
N ASP A 38 -1.40 -11.63 -7.29
CA ASP A 38 -2.06 -12.90 -7.55
C ASP A 38 -2.41 -13.62 -6.25
N TYR A 39 -1.47 -13.68 -5.30
CA TYR A 39 -1.74 -14.23 -3.96
C TYR A 39 -2.83 -13.47 -3.22
N TYR A 40 -2.80 -12.12 -3.26
CA TYR A 40 -3.84 -11.31 -2.65
C TYR A 40 -5.21 -11.55 -3.28
N ILE A 41 -5.32 -11.63 -4.61
CA ILE A 41 -6.58 -11.89 -5.31
C ILE A 41 -7.11 -13.28 -4.94
N ALA A 42 -6.25 -14.30 -4.99
CA ALA A 42 -6.62 -15.66 -4.62
C ALA A 42 -7.14 -15.74 -3.18
N TRP A 43 -6.43 -15.11 -2.22
CA TRP A 43 -6.87 -15.03 -0.83
C TRP A 43 -8.17 -14.24 -0.67
N ARG A 44 -8.28 -13.06 -1.28
CA ARG A 44 -9.47 -12.20 -1.20
C ARG A 44 -10.73 -12.93 -1.65
N ASP A 45 -10.61 -13.71 -2.71
CA ASP A 45 -11.75 -14.40 -3.34
C ASP A 45 -12.04 -15.77 -2.69
N SER A 46 -11.12 -16.26 -1.85
CA SER A 46 -11.30 -17.46 -1.02
C SER A 46 -12.37 -17.29 0.06
N ALA A 47 -12.79 -18.40 0.67
CA ALA A 47 -13.69 -18.39 1.82
C ALA A 47 -13.08 -17.67 3.03
N GLU A 48 -11.78 -17.83 3.24
CA GLU A 48 -11.04 -17.21 4.35
C GLU A 48 -11.05 -15.68 4.23
N GLY A 49 -10.69 -15.13 3.06
CA GLY A 49 -10.68 -13.68 2.83
C GLY A 49 -12.08 -13.07 2.94
N LYS A 50 -13.11 -13.76 2.45
CA LYS A 50 -14.52 -13.34 2.62
C LYS A 50 -14.96 -13.36 4.08
N ALA A 51 -14.57 -14.38 4.84
CA ALA A 51 -14.85 -14.47 6.28
C ALA A 51 -14.13 -13.35 7.06
N TRP A 52 -12.86 -13.09 6.75
CA TRP A 52 -12.09 -11.98 7.32
C TRP A 52 -12.77 -10.63 7.05
N LYS A 53 -13.19 -10.39 5.80
CA LYS A 53 -13.91 -9.16 5.44
C LYS A 53 -15.19 -9.02 6.26
N LYS A 54 -15.98 -10.09 6.35
CA LYS A 54 -17.25 -10.10 7.09
C LYS A 54 -17.03 -9.83 8.59
N GLN A 55 -16.00 -10.42 9.19
CA GLN A 55 -15.61 -10.15 10.57
C GLN A 55 -15.25 -8.68 10.77
N LYS A 56 -14.46 -8.09 9.86
CA LYS A 56 -14.09 -6.66 9.92
C LYS A 56 -15.28 -5.73 9.72
N GLU A 57 -16.23 -6.08 8.85
CA GLU A 57 -17.47 -5.32 8.70
C GLU A 57 -18.28 -5.31 10.02
N ILE A 58 -18.35 -6.43 10.74
CA ILE A 58 -18.99 -6.51 12.05
C ILE A 58 -18.26 -5.65 13.09
N GLU A 59 -16.93 -5.75 13.18
CA GLU A 59 -16.10 -4.93 14.06
C GLU A 59 -16.33 -3.41 13.82
N TYR A 60 -16.55 -3.04 12.56
CA TYR A 60 -16.75 -1.64 12.15
C TYR A 60 -18.21 -1.21 12.22
N ASN A 61 -19.11 -2.09 12.70
CA ASN A 61 -20.56 -1.88 12.70
C ASN A 61 -21.09 -1.48 11.32
N TYR A 62 -20.54 -2.08 10.26
CA TYR A 62 -20.86 -1.83 8.86
C TYR A 62 -20.70 -0.35 8.44
N ARG A 63 -19.79 0.38 9.12
CA ARG A 63 -19.54 1.80 8.86
C ARG A 63 -18.09 2.06 8.49
N CYS A 64 -17.89 2.98 7.56
CA CYS A 64 -16.53 3.41 7.21
C CYS A 64 -15.88 4.10 8.42
N PRO A 65 -14.66 3.72 8.83
CA PRO A 65 -14.02 4.30 10.01
C PRO A 65 -13.58 5.76 9.80
N GLU A 66 -13.37 6.19 8.55
CA GLU A 66 -13.09 7.59 8.24
C GLU A 66 -14.36 8.45 8.33
N CYS A 67 -15.34 8.21 7.45
CA CYS A 67 -16.50 9.10 7.26
C CYS A 67 -17.79 8.64 7.95
N ASN A 68 -17.82 7.46 8.55
CA ASN A 68 -18.96 6.87 9.28
C ASN A 68 -20.21 6.55 8.45
N CYS A 69 -20.13 6.59 7.11
CA CYS A 69 -21.23 6.20 6.23
C CYS A 69 -21.48 4.68 6.29
N LYS A 70 -22.73 4.27 6.04
CA LYS A 70 -23.16 2.88 5.99
C LYS A 70 -23.29 2.44 4.52
N THR A 71 -22.17 2.22 3.87
CA THR A 71 -22.08 1.74 2.48
C THR A 71 -21.26 0.45 2.44
N PRO A 72 -21.32 -0.34 1.36
CA PRO A 72 -20.41 -1.47 1.17
C PRO A 72 -18.96 -1.03 1.37
N LEU A 73 -18.22 -1.81 2.16
CA LEU A 73 -16.82 -1.56 2.43
C LEU A 73 -15.93 -2.36 1.47
N THR A 74 -14.81 -1.77 1.09
CA THR A 74 -13.74 -2.36 0.29
C THR A 74 -12.54 -2.66 1.17
N ILE A 75 -11.79 -3.70 0.83
CA ILE A 75 -10.49 -3.98 1.44
C ILE A 75 -9.47 -2.99 0.87
N ASP A 76 -8.74 -2.29 1.74
CA ASP A 76 -7.66 -1.38 1.40
C ASP A 76 -6.36 -1.80 2.12
N HIS A 77 -5.22 -1.29 1.64
CA HIS A 77 -3.89 -1.50 2.19
C HIS A 77 -3.39 -0.25 2.93
N LYS A 78 -3.04 -0.36 4.21
CA LYS A 78 -2.50 0.76 5.03
C LYS A 78 -1.20 1.32 4.43
N ILE A 79 -0.34 0.42 3.94
CA ILE A 79 0.81 0.71 3.07
C ILE A 79 0.45 0.23 1.67
N PRO A 80 0.37 1.14 0.67
CA PRO A 80 -0.06 0.79 -0.68
C PRO A 80 0.79 -0.31 -1.33
N ARG A 81 0.14 -1.18 -2.12
CA ARG A 81 0.80 -2.25 -2.89
C ARG A 81 1.88 -1.74 -3.85
N SER A 82 1.76 -0.52 -4.35
CA SER A 82 2.77 0.11 -5.21
C SER A 82 4.07 0.45 -4.47
N LYS A 83 4.02 0.58 -3.14
CA LYS A 83 5.16 0.92 -2.28
C LYS A 83 5.73 -0.29 -1.54
N ALA A 84 4.85 -1.22 -1.13
CA ALA A 84 5.23 -2.44 -0.41
C ALA A 84 4.46 -3.66 -0.93
N PRO A 85 4.77 -4.17 -2.13
CA PRO A 85 4.07 -5.31 -2.72
C PRO A 85 4.10 -6.56 -1.85
N TRP A 86 5.19 -6.81 -1.12
CA TRP A 86 5.34 -7.96 -0.21
C TRP A 86 4.33 -7.96 0.95
N LEU A 87 3.67 -6.83 1.24
CA LEU A 87 2.60 -6.70 2.25
C LEU A 87 1.19 -6.79 1.65
N ALA A 88 1.04 -7.19 0.38
CA ALA A 88 -0.27 -7.21 -0.28
C ALA A 88 -1.27 -8.19 0.36
N TRP A 89 -0.76 -9.27 0.94
CA TRP A 89 -1.51 -10.37 1.56
C TRP A 89 -1.42 -10.37 3.10
N ASP A 90 -0.61 -9.48 3.68
CA ASP A 90 -0.47 -9.36 5.13
C ASP A 90 -1.72 -8.70 5.72
N VAL A 91 -2.53 -9.48 6.44
CA VAL A 91 -3.78 -9.02 7.05
C VAL A 91 -3.58 -7.86 8.05
N SER A 92 -2.39 -7.70 8.63
CA SER A 92 -2.06 -6.54 9.49
C SER A 92 -1.95 -5.24 8.68
N ASN A 93 -1.63 -5.34 7.39
CA ASN A 93 -1.62 -4.24 6.44
C ASN A 93 -3.00 -4.01 5.79
N LEU A 94 -3.99 -4.86 6.04
CA LEU A 94 -5.34 -4.72 5.49
C LEU A 94 -6.30 -4.04 6.47
N TRP A 95 -7.28 -3.35 5.92
CA TRP A 95 -8.38 -2.72 6.66
C TRP A 95 -9.55 -2.41 5.71
N LEU A 96 -10.64 -1.87 6.24
CA LEU A 96 -11.82 -1.56 5.44
C LEU A 96 -12.10 -0.05 5.32
N LEU A 97 -12.48 0.38 4.12
CA LEU A 97 -12.95 1.74 3.82
C LEU A 97 -14.15 1.69 2.89
N CYS A 98 -14.98 2.74 2.86
CA CYS A 98 -15.91 2.90 1.73
C CYS A 98 -15.12 3.25 0.45
N TYR A 99 -15.75 3.06 -0.71
CA TYR A 99 -15.14 3.36 -2.00
C TYR A 99 -14.55 4.78 -2.05
N ASP A 100 -15.33 5.80 -1.71
CA ASP A 100 -14.91 7.20 -1.80
C ASP A 100 -13.70 7.53 -0.91
N CYS A 101 -13.67 6.99 0.32
CA CYS A 101 -12.56 7.19 1.24
C CYS A 101 -11.31 6.42 0.80
N ASN A 102 -11.50 5.23 0.24
CA ASN A 102 -10.41 4.42 -0.32
C ASN A 102 -9.75 5.13 -1.52
N GLU A 103 -10.58 5.63 -2.45
CA GLU A 103 -10.13 6.41 -3.59
C GLU A 103 -9.39 7.70 -3.14
N GLN A 104 -9.94 8.42 -2.16
CA GLN A 104 -9.28 9.62 -1.60
C GLN A 104 -7.95 9.34 -0.89
N LYS A 105 -7.81 8.16 -0.27
CA LYS A 105 -6.53 7.73 0.29
C LYS A 105 -5.50 7.59 -0.84
N GLY A 106 -5.84 6.86 -1.89
CA GLY A 106 -4.94 6.60 -3.01
C GLY A 106 -3.64 5.91 -2.55
N ASP A 107 -2.50 6.44 -2.98
CA ASP A 107 -1.17 5.92 -2.67
C ASP A 107 -0.53 6.50 -1.39
N LYS A 108 -1.30 7.21 -0.55
CA LYS A 108 -0.79 7.72 0.72
C LYS A 108 -0.48 6.55 1.65
N ASN A 109 0.69 6.60 2.30
CA ASN A 109 0.96 5.70 3.40
C ASN A 109 0.10 6.07 4.63
N TRP A 110 0.06 5.19 5.62
CA TRP A 110 -0.76 5.36 6.81
C TRP A 110 -0.55 6.72 7.52
N SER A 111 0.71 7.16 7.68
CA SER A 111 1.04 8.42 8.37
C SER A 111 0.55 9.65 7.60
N GLU A 112 0.80 9.69 6.29
CA GLU A 112 0.32 10.74 5.38
C GLU A 112 -1.21 10.83 5.38
N TYR A 113 -1.85 9.67 5.34
CA TYR A 113 -3.30 9.58 5.31
C TYR A 113 -3.92 10.01 6.64
N LEU A 114 -3.39 9.59 7.80
CA LEU A 114 -3.85 10.05 9.11
C LEU A 114 -3.78 11.57 9.26
N LYS A 115 -2.70 12.21 8.79
CA LYS A 115 -2.57 13.67 8.77
C LYS A 115 -3.68 14.31 7.93
N THR A 116 -3.97 13.73 6.76
CA THR A 116 -5.03 14.19 5.85
C THR A 116 -6.40 14.09 6.52
N VAL A 117 -6.72 12.96 7.15
CA VAL A 117 -8.00 12.76 7.84
C VAL A 117 -8.15 13.71 9.02
N LYS A 118 -7.10 13.89 9.84
CA LYS A 118 -7.13 14.84 10.95
C LYS A 118 -7.44 16.26 10.47
N LYS A 119 -6.83 16.68 9.36
CA LYS A 119 -7.07 18.00 8.75
C LYS A 119 -8.48 18.14 8.17
N LYS A 120 -8.97 17.14 7.43
CA LYS A 120 -10.25 17.21 6.70
C LYS A 120 -11.49 16.88 7.54
N ARG A 121 -11.38 15.93 8.48
CA ARG A 121 -12.51 15.35 9.22
C ARG A 121 -12.44 15.60 10.73
N GLY A 122 -11.34 16.19 11.22
CA GLY A 122 -11.14 16.50 12.63
C GLY A 122 -10.72 15.31 13.50
N ASN A 123 -10.65 15.57 14.81
CA ASN A 123 -10.07 14.64 15.78
C ASN A 123 -10.88 13.35 15.97
N THR A 124 -12.21 13.39 15.79
CA THR A 124 -13.06 12.20 15.99
C THR A 124 -12.73 11.11 14.98
N ALA A 125 -12.63 11.46 13.68
CA ALA A 125 -12.25 10.52 12.63
C ALA A 125 -10.81 10.03 12.81
N TYR A 126 -9.89 10.94 13.14
CA TYR A 126 -8.50 10.59 13.43
C TYR A 126 -8.37 9.57 14.57
N LYS A 127 -9.11 9.75 15.68
CA LYS A 127 -9.11 8.81 16.81
C LYS A 127 -9.70 7.45 16.44
N ARG A 128 -10.75 7.39 15.61
CA ARG A 128 -11.28 6.11 15.08
C ARG A 128 -10.20 5.36 14.31
N LEU A 129 -9.48 6.03 13.42
CA LEU A 129 -8.41 5.41 12.63
C LEU A 129 -7.23 4.95 13.50
N LEU A 130 -6.80 5.75 14.49
CA LEU A 130 -5.73 5.35 15.40
C LEU A 130 -6.05 4.08 16.21
N LYS A 131 -7.32 3.82 16.50
CA LYS A 131 -7.72 2.58 17.18
C LYS A 131 -7.47 1.37 16.29
N LEU A 132 -7.60 1.52 14.97
CA LEU A 132 -7.39 0.46 13.98
C LEU A 132 -5.92 0.14 13.70
N SER A 133 -4.99 1.01 14.11
CA SER A 133 -3.55 0.76 13.97
C SER A 133 -2.92 0.01 15.14
N LYS A 134 -3.69 -0.33 16.18
CA LYS A 134 -3.23 -1.00 17.41
C LYS A 134 -3.69 -2.46 17.52
N CYS A 135 -4.36 -2.97 16.50
CA CYS A 135 -4.88 -4.33 16.43
C CYS A 135 -4.17 -5.11 15.33
#